data_AF-A0A165EE56-F1
#
_entry.id   AF-A0A165EE56-F1
#
_cell.length_a   1.000
_cell.length_b   1.000
_cell.length_c   1.000
_cell.angle_alpha   90.00
_cell.angle_beta   90.00
_cell.angle_gamma   90.00
#
_symmetry.space_group_name_H-M   'P 1'
#
loop_
_entity.id
_entity.type
_entity.pdbx_description
1 polymer ?
#
loop_
_entity_poly.entity_id
_entity_poly.type
_entity_poly.pdbx_seq_one_letter_code
_entity_poly.pdbx_strand_id
1 'polypeptide(L)' 'MVDTDSLGAVTQLYAGTAPETASANGKHFIPWARDGLFREDANDPGPGKKLWDYVDEVTADV' A
#
# COMPACT_ATOMS: atom_id res chain seq x y z
N MET A 1 -9.62 -23.23 15.22
CA MET A 1 -9.80 -21.88 14.64
C MET A 1 -8.60 -21.08 15.09
N VAL A 2 -7.81 -20.47 14.20
CA VAL A 2 -6.71 -19.60 14.63
C VAL A 2 -7.39 -18.31 15.10
N ASP A 3 -7.23 -17.97 16.38
CA ASP A 3 -7.73 -16.69 16.89
C ASP A 3 -7.05 -15.55 16.12
N THR A 4 -7.87 -14.70 15.50
CA THR A 4 -7.37 -13.54 14.76
C THR A 4 -6.88 -12.49 15.75
N ASP A 5 -5.68 -11.97 15.56
CA ASP A 5 -5.19 -10.83 16.32
C ASP A 5 -6.12 -9.63 16.11
N SER A 6 -6.70 -9.12 17.21
CA SER A 6 -7.58 -7.93 17.21
C SER A 6 -6.94 -6.69 16.57
N LEU A 7 -5.61 -6.62 16.51
CA LEU A 7 -4.86 -5.53 15.90
C LEU A 7 -4.45 -5.80 14.45
N GLY A 8 -4.74 -6.99 13.90
CA GLY A 8 -4.28 -7.38 12.56
C GLY A 8 -4.75 -6.44 11.44
N ALA A 9 -5.94 -5.84 11.58
CA ALA A 9 -6.49 -4.91 10.59
C ALA A 9 -6.11 -3.43 10.82
N VAL A 10 -5.45 -3.11 11.94
CA VAL A 10 -5.32 -1.71 12.40
C VAL A 10 -4.60 -0.81 11.40
N THR A 11 -3.53 -1.29 10.76
CA THR A 11 -2.75 -0.49 9.81
C THR A 11 -3.57 -0.13 8.58
N GLN A 12 -4.35 -1.06 8.04
CA GLN A 12 -5.19 -0.81 6.86
C GLN A 12 -6.38 0.10 7.19
N LEU A 13 -7.02 -0.13 8.34
CA LEU A 13 -8.09 0.74 8.83
C LEU A 13 -7.59 2.17 9.04
N TYR A 14 -6.44 2.34 9.71
CA TYR A 14 -5.84 3.66 9.90
C TYR A 14 -5.50 4.34 8.57
N ALA A 15 -4.75 3.67 7.68
CA ALA A 15 -4.34 4.24 6.40
C ALA A 15 -5.54 4.68 5.53
N GLY A 16 -6.61 3.90 5.54
CA GLY A 16 -7.80 4.15 4.71
C GLY A 16 -8.86 5.06 5.33
N THR A 17 -8.83 5.32 6.65
CA THR A 17 -9.95 6.01 7.33
C THR A 17 -9.56 7.16 8.26
N ALA A 18 -8.30 7.23 8.71
CA ALA A 18 -7.87 8.26 9.64
C ALA A 18 -7.76 9.63 8.94
N PRO A 19 -8.38 10.72 9.44
CA PRO A 19 -8.31 12.03 8.79
C PRO A 19 -6.87 12.53 8.55
N GLU A 20 -5.94 12.21 9.45
CA GLU A 20 -4.53 12.56 9.35
C GLU A 20 -3.79 11.86 8.19
N THR A 21 -4.34 10.78 7.63
CA THR A 21 -3.74 10.08 6.46
C THR A 21 -4.22 10.63 5.13
N ALA A 22 -5.10 11.65 5.12
CA ALA A 22 -5.55 12.30 3.89
C ALA A 22 -4.39 12.86 3.04
N SER A 23 -3.27 13.24 3.68
CA SER A 23 -2.05 13.72 3.02
C SER A 23 -0.93 12.67 2.93
N ALA A 24 -1.23 11.40 3.22
CA ALA A 24 -0.25 10.31 3.26
C ALA A 24 -0.08 9.56 1.93
N ASN A 25 -0.56 10.11 0.81
CA ASN A 25 -0.35 9.48 -0.50
C ASN A 25 1.15 9.29 -0.78
N GLY A 26 1.52 8.09 -1.25
CA GLY A 26 2.92 7.70 -1.46
C GLY A 26 3.69 7.32 -0.20
N LYS A 27 3.10 7.43 1.01
CA LYS A 27 3.71 6.90 2.23
C LYS A 27 3.52 5.39 2.35
N HIS A 28 4.38 4.77 3.14
CA HIS A 28 4.32 3.36 3.50
C HIS A 28 4.10 3.23 5.01
N PHE A 29 3.09 2.47 5.41
CA PHE A 29 2.83 2.16 6.83
C PHE A 29 3.24 0.73 7.17
N ILE A 30 3.89 0.56 8.32
CA ILE A 30 4.29 -0.74 8.89
C ILE A 30 3.30 -1.16 10.00
N PRO A 31 3.43 -2.36 10.61
CA PRO A 31 2.51 -2.78 11.65
C PRO A 31 2.31 -1.75 12.76
N TRP A 32 1.04 -1.63 13.16
CA TRP A 32 0.53 -0.69 14.16
C TRP A 32 0.53 0.79 13.71
N ALA A 33 0.16 1.05 12.45
CA ALA A 33 -0.10 2.39 11.93
C ALA A 33 1.09 3.38 12.02
N ARG A 34 2.33 2.88 11.89
CA ARG A 34 3.54 3.73 11.92
C ARG A 34 4.06 3.98 10.53
N ASP A 35 4.59 5.18 10.29
CA ASP A 35 5.34 5.49 9.08
C ASP A 35 6.57 4.55 8.99
N GLY A 36 6.76 3.94 7.82
CA GLY A 36 7.87 3.06 7.52
C GLY A 36 8.63 3.52 6.28
N LEU A 37 9.88 3.09 6.21
CA LEU A 37 10.69 3.24 5.01
C LEU A 37 10.44 2.04 4.10
N PHE A 38 10.15 2.31 2.83
CA PHE A 38 10.16 1.29 1.80
C PHE A 38 11.56 1.18 1.19
N ARG A 39 11.79 0.12 0.41
CA ARG A 39 13.08 -0.10 -0.24
C ARG A 39 13.39 1.05 -1.20
N GLU A 40 14.65 1.48 -1.26
CA GLU A 40 15.06 2.63 -2.08
C GLU A 40 14.70 2.46 -3.56
N ASP A 41 14.82 1.23 -4.08
CA ASP A 41 14.50 0.86 -5.47
C ASP A 41 13.03 1.06 -5.85
N ALA A 42 12.11 1.09 -4.88
CA ALA A 42 10.70 1.36 -5.16
C ALA A 42 10.40 2.85 -5.45
N ASN A 43 11.38 3.75 -5.32
CA ASN A 43 11.27 5.12 -5.82
C ASN A 43 11.53 5.25 -7.33
N ASP A 44 12.02 4.20 -8.00
CA ASP A 44 12.22 4.23 -9.45
C ASP A 44 10.87 4.14 -10.17
N PRO A 45 10.44 5.18 -10.91
CA PRO A 45 9.17 5.15 -11.62
C PRO A 45 9.18 4.20 -12.84
N GLY A 46 10.35 3.79 -13.33
CA GLY A 46 10.50 2.95 -14.53
C GLY A 46 9.83 1.58 -14.40
N PRO A 47 10.20 0.76 -13.39
CA PRO A 47 9.56 -0.52 -13.13
C PRO A 47 8.06 -0.40 -12.88
N GLY A 48 7.63 0.63 -12.13
CA GLY A 48 6.22 0.89 -11.85
C GLY A 48 5.40 1.15 -13.12
N LYS A 49 5.91 2.01 -14.02
CA LYS A 49 5.26 2.28 -15.31
C LYS A 49 5.18 1.02 -16.17
N LYS A 50 6.27 0.25 -16.27
CA LYS A 50 6.30 -0.98 -17.06
C LYS A 50 5.27 -2.01 -16.56
N LEU A 51 5.13 -2.13 -15.22
CA LEU A 51 4.11 -2.99 -14.62
C LEU A 51 2.70 -2.48 -14.92
N TRP A 52 2.48 -1.16 -14.82
CA TRP A 52 1.19 -0.55 -15.16
C TRP A 52 0.79 -0.83 -16.60
N ASP A 53 1.68 -0.54 -17.57
CA ASP A 53 1.43 -0.77 -18.99
C ASP A 53 1.09 -2.25 -19.26
N TYR A 54 1.78 -3.18 -18.58
CA TYR A 54 1.50 -4.62 -18.70
C TYR A 54 0.13 -5.00 -18.12
N VAL A 55 -0.23 -4.49 -16.94
CA VAL A 55 -1.53 -4.76 -16.33
C VAL A 55 -2.65 -4.23 -17.22
N ASP A 56 -2.55 -2.99 -17.70
CA ASP A 56 -3.51 -2.40 -18.64
C ASP A 56 -3.67 -3.27 -19.90
N GLU A 57 -2.58 -3.77 -20.49
CA GLU A 57 -2.62 -4.65 -21.67
C GLU A 57 -3.36 -5.96 -21.38
N VAL A 58 -3.04 -6.65 -20.27
CA VAL A 58 -3.62 -7.97 -19.99
C VAL A 58 -5.04 -7.92 -19.42
N THR A 59 -5.47 -6.76 -18.93
CA THR A 59 -6.85 -6.54 -18.43
C THR A 59 -7.73 -5.78 -19.42
N ALA A 60 -7.26 -5.46 -20.63
CA ALA A 60 -7.99 -4.64 -21.59
C ALA A 60 -9.39 -5.19 -21.97
N ASP A 61 -9.57 -6.51 -21.86
CA ASP A 61 -10.80 -7.23 -22.26
C ASP A 61 -11.51 -7.94 -21.07
N VAL A 62 -11.16 -7.59 -19.83
CA VAL A 62 -11.82 -8.11 -18.61
C VAL A 62 -12.94 -7.18 -18.15
#